data_AF-A0A4U2Q3I9-F1
#
_entry.id   AF-A0A4U2Q3I9-F1
#
_cell.length_a   1.000
_cell.length_b   1.000
_cell.length_c   1.000
_cell.angle_alpha   90.00
_cell.angle_beta   90.00
_cell.angle_gamma   90.00
#
_symmetry.space_group_name_H-M   'P 1'
#
loop_
_entity.id
_entity.type
_entity.pdbx_description
1 polymer ?
#
loop_
_entity_poly.entity_id
_entity_poly.type
_entity_poly.pdbx_seq_one_letter_code
_entity_poly.pdbx_strand_id
1 'polypeptide(L)'
;MEAEEIDHLLFEDESMIRSYQALRYNWFPRGKQRQVPTYGKHEGAKLFGAIHYVYKIKLQVSQFMKRIIKQPMETIDRLLIRF
;
A
#
# COMPACT_ATOMS: atom_id res chain seq x y z
N MET A 1 -33.97 12.09 -1.78
CA MET A 1 -32.71 12.84 -1.87
C MET A 1 -31.75 11.93 -2.61
N GLU A 2 -31.69 12.08 -3.93
CA GLU A 2 -30.86 11.25 -4.80
C GLU A 2 -29.40 11.56 -4.45
N ALA A 3 -28.65 10.56 -4.02
CA ALA A 3 -27.23 10.72 -3.80
C ALA A 3 -26.59 10.90 -5.18
N GLU A 4 -26.07 12.09 -5.47
CA GLU A 4 -25.25 12.32 -6.66
C GLU A 4 -24.13 11.27 -6.68
N GLU A 5 -24.23 10.35 -7.63
CA GLU A 5 -23.26 9.28 -7.81
C GLU A 5 -21.99 9.91 -8.37
N ILE A 6 -21.01 10.17 -7.49
CA ILE A 6 -19.71 10.73 -7.89
C ILE A 6 -19.02 9.72 -8.80
N ASP A 7 -19.07 9.99 -10.11
CA ASP A 7 -18.58 9.10 -11.17
C ASP A 7 -17.04 9.01 -11.18
N HIS A 8 -16.38 10.12 -10.81
CA HIS A 8 -14.93 10.29 -10.82
C HIS A 8 -14.44 11.00 -9.56
N LEU A 9 -13.46 10.40 -8.88
CA LEU A 9 -12.82 11.00 -7.72
C LEU A 9 -11.33 11.20 -8.02
N LEU A 10 -10.91 12.45 -8.11
CA LEU A 10 -9.49 12.79 -8.28
C LEU A 10 -8.85 12.87 -6.89
N PHE A 11 -7.83 12.04 -6.66
CA PHE A 11 -7.01 12.13 -5.47
C PHE A 11 -5.65 12.65 -5.84
N GLU A 12 -5.21 13.69 -5.14
CA GLU A 12 -3.88 14.25 -5.23
C GLU A 12 -3.20 14.04 -3.88
N ASP A 13 -1.97 13.52 -3.90
CA ASP A 13 -1.16 13.37 -2.70
C ASP A 13 0.32 13.61 -3.01
N GLU A 14 1.04 14.03 -1.98
CA GLU A 14 2.48 14.25 -2.04
C GLU A 14 3.19 13.36 -1.02
N SER A 15 4.09 12.52 -1.50
CA SER A 15 4.86 11.60 -0.66
C SER A 15 6.36 11.83 -0.80
N MET A 16 7.09 11.67 0.29
CA MET A 16 8.55 11.73 0.30
C MET A 16 9.12 10.32 0.44
N ILE A 17 9.72 9.81 -0.62
CA ILE A 17 10.38 8.50 -0.61
C ILE A 17 11.84 8.70 -0.19
N ARG A 18 12.19 8.21 1.00
CA ARG A 18 13.56 8.33 1.55
C ARG A 18 14.38 7.08 1.22
N SER A 19 15.61 7.27 0.76
CA SER A 19 16.57 6.19 0.56
C SER A 19 17.28 5.85 1.87
N TYR A 20 16.59 5.16 2.78
CA TYR A 20 17.24 4.64 4.00
C TYR A 20 18.06 3.40 3.66
N GLN A 21 19.35 3.58 3.35
CA GLN A 21 20.27 2.47 3.05
C GLN A 21 20.32 1.41 4.17
N ALA A 22 20.09 1.80 5.43
CA ALA A 22 20.06 0.93 6.60
C ALA A 22 18.89 -0.08 6.64
N LEU A 23 17.81 0.17 5.89
CA LEU A 23 16.63 -0.71 5.86
C LEU A 23 16.70 -1.79 4.78
N ARG A 24 17.81 -1.89 4.03
CA ARG A 24 18.00 -2.95 3.03
C ARG A 24 18.16 -4.32 3.72
N TYR A 25 17.35 -5.29 3.29
CA TYR A 25 17.47 -6.74 3.50
C TYR A 25 17.92 -7.22 4.88
N ASN A 26 17.21 -6.80 5.92
CA ASN A 26 17.49 -7.18 7.29
C ASN A 26 16.39 -8.12 7.82
N TRP A 27 16.43 -9.39 7.40
CA TRP A 27 15.65 -10.44 8.05
C TRP A 27 16.38 -10.89 9.31
N PHE A 28 15.91 -10.46 10.48
CA PHE A 28 16.44 -10.92 11.76
C PHE A 28 15.47 -11.90 12.44
N PRO A 29 15.99 -12.95 13.11
CA PRO A 29 15.17 -13.77 13.99
C PRO A 29 14.46 -12.91 15.03
N ARG A 30 13.21 -13.28 15.37
CA ARG A 30 12.40 -12.58 16.37
C ARG A 30 13.21 -12.44 17.68
N GLY A 31 13.39 -11.20 18.14
CA GLY A 31 14.17 -10.89 19.35
C GLY A 31 15.68 -10.69 19.14
N LYS A 32 16.21 -10.88 17.93
CA LYS A 32 17.62 -10.63 17.57
C LYS A 32 17.79 -9.47 16.59
N GLN A 33 16.87 -8.50 16.62
CA GLN A 33 16.94 -7.31 15.79
C GLN A 33 18.23 -6.54 16.09
N ARG A 34 19.10 -6.37 15.09
CA ARG A 34 20.30 -5.55 15.26
C ARG A 34 19.92 -4.07 15.26
N GLN A 35 20.54 -3.29 16.13
CA GLN A 35 20.52 -1.83 16.00
C GLN A 35 21.44 -1.45 14.84
N VAL A 36 20.85 -1.04 13.72
CA VAL A 36 21.60 -0.63 12.54
C VAL A 36 21.78 0.89 12.61
N PRO A 37 23.00 1.40 12.75
CA PRO A 37 23.21 2.83 12.80
C PRO A 37 22.95 3.42 11.40
N THR A 38 22.05 4.38 11.32
CA THR A 38 21.69 5.06 10.07
C THR A 38 22.69 6.18 9.79
N TYR A 39 23.80 5.87 9.13
CA TYR A 39 24.71 6.88 8.59
C TYR A 39 24.47 7.02 7.08
N GLY A 40 24.19 8.24 6.59
CA GLY A 40 23.99 8.49 5.17
C GLY A 40 23.34 9.84 4.88
N LYS A 41 23.58 10.41 3.69
CA LYS A 41 22.84 11.57 3.21
C LYS A 41 21.36 11.20 3.14
N HIS A 42 20.49 12.04 3.72
CA HIS A 42 19.03 11.86 3.71
C HIS A 42 18.44 12.15 2.31
N GLU A 43 19.00 11.51 1.30
CA GLU A 43 18.56 11.61 -0.08
C GLU A 43 17.18 10.97 -0.20
N GLY A 44 16.25 11.74 -0.74
CA GLY A 44 14.88 11.33 -0.95
C GLY A 44 14.31 12.04 -2.16
N ALA A 45 13.35 11.39 -2.80
CA ALA A 45 12.59 11.95 -3.90
C ALA A 45 11.21 12.37 -3.39
N LYS A 46 10.78 13.56 -3.79
CA LYS A 46 9.42 14.03 -3.57
C LYS A 46 8.58 13.60 -4.76
N LEU A 47 7.55 12.81 -4.50
CA LEU A 47 6.63 12.31 -5.50
C LEU A 47 5.29 13.00 -5.30
N PHE A 48 4.82 13.69 -6.33
CA PHE A 48 3.44 14.12 -6.42
C PHE A 48 2.68 13.16 -7.34
N GLY A 49 1.54 12.65 -6.89
CA GLY A 49 0.73 11.72 -7.64
C GLY A 49 -0.73 12.15 -7.65
N ALA A 50 -1.31 12.20 -8.85
CA ALA A 50 -2.75 12.35 -9.03
C ALA A 50 -3.32 11.05 -9.59
N ILE A 51 -4.30 10.47 -8.92
CA ILE A 51 -4.98 9.24 -9.36
C ILE A 51 -6.43 9.57 -9.69
N HIS A 52 -6.83 9.23 -10.92
CA HIS A 52 -8.21 9.27 -11.34
C HIS A 52 -8.91 7.98 -10.92
N TYR A 53 -9.70 8.06 -9.84
CA TYR A 53 -10.35 6.92 -9.25
C TYR A 53 -11.76 6.74 -9.81
N VAL A 54 -11.94 5.68 -10.60
CA VAL A 54 -13.22 5.31 -11.21
C VAL A 54 -14.03 4.44 -10.25
N TYR A 55 -15.32 4.73 -10.10
CA TYR A 55 -16.24 4.05 -9.16
C TYR A 55 -16.21 2.51 -9.26
N LYS A 56 -16.01 1.97 -10.48
CA LYS A 56 -15.86 0.53 -10.73
C LYS A 56 -14.73 -0.12 -9.95
N ILE A 57 -13.59 0.57 -9.79
CA ILE A 57 -12.45 0.09 -9.00
C ILE A 57 -12.79 0.12 -7.51
N LYS A 58 -13.50 1.16 -7.03
CA LYS A 58 -14.00 1.24 -5.65
C LYS A 58 -14.87 0.06 -5.27
N LEU A 59 -15.79 -0.29 -6.16
CA LEU A 59 -16.71 -1.39 -5.94
C LEU A 59 -15.96 -2.71 -5.80
N GLN A 60 -15.01 -2.97 -6.72
CA GLN A 60 -14.22 -4.20 -6.70
C GLN A 60 -13.29 -4.28 -5.48
N VAL A 61 -12.63 -3.17 -5.12
CA VAL A 61 -11.78 -3.12 -3.92
C VAL A 61 -12.61 -3.31 -2.66
N SER A 62 -13.78 -2.67 -2.55
CA SER A 62 -14.68 -2.83 -1.40
C SER A 62 -15.17 -4.27 -1.27
N GLN A 63 -15.57 -4.91 -2.37
CA GLN A 63 -15.99 -6.32 -2.40
C GLN A 63 -14.84 -7.25 -2.02
N PHE A 64 -13.64 -6.98 -2.54
CA PHE A 64 -12.45 -7.76 -2.21
C PHE A 64 -12.06 -7.63 -0.74
N MET A 65 -12.06 -6.41 -0.18
CA MET A 65 -11.80 -6.17 1.24
C MET A 65 -12.81 -6.88 2.13
N LYS A 66 -14.11 -6.83 1.78
CA LYS A 66 -15.15 -7.61 2.48
C LYS A 66 -14.89 -9.12 2.43
N ARG A 67 -14.36 -9.63 1.31
CA ARG A 67 -14.02 -11.05 1.15
C ARG A 67 -12.80 -11.45 1.99
N ILE A 68 -11.77 -10.61 2.06
CA ILE A 68 -10.61 -10.83 2.95
C ILE A 68 -11.08 -10.94 4.40
N ILE A 69 -11.96 -10.03 4.85
CA ILE A 69 -12.44 -10.02 6.22
C ILE A 69 -13.28 -11.28 6.52
N LYS A 70 -14.11 -11.73 5.57
CA LYS A 70 -14.99 -12.88 5.75
C LYS A 70 -14.26 -14.23 5.66
N GLN A 71 -13.30 -14.36 4.74
CA GLN A 71 -12.58 -15.59 4.45
C GLN A 71 -11.11 -15.28 4.10
N PRO A 72 -10.30 -14.96 5.12
CA PRO A 72 -8.92 -14.52 4.90
C PRO A 72 -8.05 -15.62 4.29
N MET A 73 -8.12 -16.86 4.80
CA MET A 73 -7.25 -17.96 4.36
C MET A 73 -7.47 -18.33 2.89
N GLU A 74 -8.72 -18.56 2.47
CA GLU A 74 -9.04 -18.87 1.06
C GLU A 74 -8.73 -17.71 0.10
N THR A 75 -8.76 -16.47 0.59
CA THR A 75 -8.43 -15.31 -0.23
C THR A 75 -6.93 -15.19 -0.40
N ILE A 76 -6.15 -15.43 0.66
CA ILE A 76 -4.68 -15.45 0.62
C ILE A 76 -4.19 -16.56 -0.31
N ASP A 77 -4.72 -17.79 -0.19
CA ASP A 77 -4.29 -18.91 -1.03
C ASP A 77 -4.53 -18.63 -2.53
N ARG A 78 -5.67 -18.03 -2.88
CA ARG A 78 -5.99 -17.62 -4.26
C ARG A 78 -5.11 -16.49 -4.80
N LEU A 79 -4.58 -15.64 -3.92
CA LEU A 79 -3.64 -14.58 -4.29
C LEU A 79 -2.25 -15.16 -4.55
N LEU A 80 -1.80 -16.09 -3.70
CA LEU A 80 -0.48 -16.71 -3.81
C LEU A 80 -0.34 -17.60 -5.07
N ILE A 81 -1.42 -18.18 -5.59
CA ILE A 81 -1.42 -18.97 -6.83
C ILE A 81 -1.32 -18.08 -8.09
N ARG A 82 -1.60 -16.78 -7.97
CA ARG A 82 -1.64 -15.84 -9.10
C ARG A 82 -0.31 -15.12 -9.38
N PHE A 83 0.73 -15.41 -8.60
CA PHE A 83 2.09 -14.85 -8.73
C PHE A 83 3.11 -15.91 -9.13
#